data_AF-A0A7U3NMQ1-F1
#
_entry.id   AF-A0A7U3NMQ1-F1
#
_cell.length_a   1.000
_cell.length_b   1.000
_cell.length_c   1.000
_cell.angle_alpha   90.00
_cell.angle_beta   90.00
_cell.angle_gamma   90.00
#
_symmetry.space_group_name_H-M   'P 1'
#
loop_
_entity.id
_entity.type
_entity.pdbx_description
1 polymer ?
#
loop_
_entity_poly.entity_id
_entity_poly.type
_entity_poly.pdbx_seq_one_letter_code
_entity_poly.pdbx_strand_id
1 'polypeptide(L)'
;MTAFEPQQLRSYSQEDVQKILQLAIARQADDQNKEFSYEQLLEIAQELDISPDSLNLAEIDWRSQQSEIQQRQAFNAYRIGKFKKRLGNYGIINTFLMLLDFVGGGGLTWSLYFLIFCSCTLGLDTWNTFQTKGEEYEMAFQKWYRKHQIKQTINTVVSKWFKALQI
;
A
#
# COMPACT_ATOMS: atom_id res chain seq x y z
N MET A 1 16.24 -19.88 -32.09
CA MET A 1 15.09 -20.61 -32.68
C MET A 1 14.20 -21.04 -31.52
N THR A 2 13.26 -20.19 -31.11
CA THR A 2 12.30 -20.50 -30.05
C THR A 2 11.13 -21.26 -30.66
N ALA A 3 10.96 -22.51 -30.25
CA ALA A 3 9.91 -23.39 -30.71
C ALA A 3 8.54 -22.81 -30.30
N PHE A 4 7.72 -22.49 -31.30
CA PHE A 4 6.28 -22.31 -31.12
C PHE A 4 5.68 -23.70 -30.92
N GLU A 5 5.44 -24.08 -29.67
CA GLU A 5 4.65 -25.28 -29.40
C GLU A 5 3.21 -25.08 -29.93
N PRO A 6 2.64 -26.10 -30.59
CA PRO A 6 1.36 -26.00 -31.28
C PRO A 6 0.23 -25.70 -30.28
N GLN A 7 -0.68 -24.81 -30.68
CA GLN A 7 -1.90 -24.38 -29.98
C GLN A 7 -2.91 -25.54 -29.80
N GLN A 8 -2.54 -26.57 -29.05
CA GLN A 8 -3.47 -27.64 -28.66
C GLN A 8 -4.36 -27.13 -27.53
N LEU A 9 -5.56 -26.67 -27.89
CA LEU A 9 -6.75 -26.53 -27.02
C LEU A 9 -6.47 -26.02 -25.60
N ARG A 10 -5.79 -24.87 -25.49
CA ARG A 10 -5.54 -24.24 -24.21
C ARG A 10 -6.78 -23.43 -23.83
N SER A 11 -7.70 -24.05 -23.10
CA SER A 11 -8.80 -23.34 -22.44
C SER A 11 -8.21 -22.52 -21.30
N TYR A 12 -8.31 -21.21 -21.42
CA TYR A 12 -7.94 -20.28 -20.35
C TYR A 12 -9.17 -19.98 -19.51
N SER A 13 -9.00 -19.91 -18.19
CA SER A 13 -10.05 -19.37 -17.34
C SER A 13 -10.23 -17.88 -17.62
N GLN A 14 -11.40 -17.32 -17.26
CA GLN A 14 -11.65 -15.89 -17.40
C GLN A 14 -10.58 -15.05 -16.66
N GLU A 15 -10.10 -15.53 -15.52
CA GLU A 15 -9.04 -14.92 -14.72
C GLU A 15 -7.70 -14.90 -15.46
N ASP A 16 -7.38 -15.98 -16.17
CA ASP A 16 -6.15 -16.10 -16.94
C ASP A 16 -6.18 -15.18 -18.17
N VAL A 17 -7.31 -15.12 -18.88
CA VAL A 17 -7.51 -14.22 -20.03
C VAL A 17 -7.28 -12.77 -19.60
N GLN A 18 -7.88 -12.35 -18.48
CA GLN A 18 -7.71 -10.98 -17.95
C GLN A 18 -6.25 -10.68 -17.62
N LYS A 19 -5.54 -11.57 -16.93
CA LYS A 19 -4.12 -11.37 -16.57
C LYS A 19 -3.21 -11.33 -17.79
N ILE A 20 -3.46 -12.20 -18.77
CA ILE A 20 -2.66 -12.25 -20.01
C ILE A 20 -2.86 -10.96 -20.80
N LEU A 21 -4.11 -10.49 -20.96
CA LEU A 21 -4.41 -9.22 -21.63
C LEU A 21 -3.80 -8.04 -20.89
N GLN A 22 -3.92 -7.98 -19.56
CA GLN A 22 -3.30 -6.93 -18.75
C GLN A 22 -1.78 -6.87 -18.95
N LEU A 23 -1.11 -8.03 -18.96
CA LEU A 23 0.33 -8.10 -19.15
C LEU A 23 0.75 -7.71 -20.57
N ALA A 24 -0.03 -8.09 -21.58
CA ALA A 24 0.20 -7.71 -22.97
C ALA A 24 0.06 -6.19 -23.17
N ILE A 25 -0.99 -5.59 -22.61
CA ILE A 25 -1.24 -4.14 -22.68
C ILE A 25 -0.15 -3.38 -21.92
N ALA A 26 0.26 -3.84 -20.72
CA ALA A 26 1.31 -3.19 -19.95
C ALA A 26 2.67 -3.19 -20.69
N ARG A 27 3.02 -4.29 -21.36
CA ARG A 27 4.23 -4.36 -22.20
C ARG A 27 4.16 -3.44 -23.40
N GLN A 28 3.01 -3.37 -24.05
CA GLN A 28 2.80 -2.47 -25.19
C GLN A 28 2.85 -0.98 -24.79
N ALA A 29 2.34 -0.65 -23.60
CA ALA A 29 2.37 0.70 -23.06
C ALA A 29 3.78 1.14 -22.64
N ASP A 30 4.60 0.23 -22.10
CA ASP A 30 6.00 0.50 -21.73
C ASP A 30 6.88 0.81 -22.96
N ASP A 31 6.66 0.10 -24.07
CA ASP A 31 7.37 0.33 -25.33
C ASP A 31 6.96 1.64 -26.05
N GLN A 32 5.76 2.16 -25.80
CA GLN A 32 5.19 3.30 -26.55
C GLN A 32 4.80 4.52 -25.70
N ASN A 33 5.01 4.46 -24.38
CA ASN A 33 4.57 5.47 -23.40
C ASN A 33 3.13 5.96 -23.69
N LYS A 34 2.26 5.01 -24.03
CA LYS A 34 0.95 5.26 -24.64
C LYS A 34 -0.10 5.27 -23.55
N GLU A 35 -0.65 6.44 -23.27
CA GLU A 35 -1.84 6.58 -22.43
C GLU A 35 -3.08 6.29 -23.28
N PHE A 36 -3.97 5.42 -22.79
CA PHE A 36 -5.23 5.11 -23.47
C PHE A 36 -6.29 6.14 -23.06
N SER A 37 -6.90 6.80 -24.04
CA SER A 37 -8.06 7.67 -23.83
C SER A 37 -9.31 6.84 -23.50
N TYR A 38 -10.29 7.43 -22.82
CA TYR A 38 -11.59 6.81 -22.56
C TYR A 38 -12.29 6.33 -23.84
N GLU A 39 -12.16 7.09 -24.93
CA GLU A 39 -12.69 6.70 -26.25
C GLU A 39 -12.04 5.41 -26.78
N GLN A 40 -10.73 5.25 -26.58
CA GLN A 40 -10.01 4.03 -26.99
C GLN A 40 -10.36 2.83 -26.09
N LEU A 41 -10.62 3.08 -24.80
CA LEU A 41 -11.13 2.07 -23.88
C LEU A 41 -12.51 1.55 -24.33
N LEU A 42 -13.36 2.46 -24.81
CA LEU A 42 -14.69 2.14 -25.34
C LEU A 42 -14.62 1.36 -26.65
N GLU A 43 -13.73 1.73 -27.58
CA GLU A 43 -13.48 0.98 -28.82
C GLU A 43 -13.02 -0.46 -28.52
N ILE A 44 -12.07 -0.65 -27.60
CA ILE A 44 -11.61 -1.99 -27.19
C ILE A 44 -12.74 -2.78 -26.54
N ALA A 45 -13.58 -2.15 -25.71
CA ALA A 45 -14.74 -2.80 -25.11
C ALA A 45 -15.76 -3.26 -26.17
N GLN A 46 -16.01 -2.43 -27.18
CA GLN A 46 -16.87 -2.79 -28.31
C GLN A 46 -16.29 -3.95 -29.14
N GLU A 47 -14.98 -3.97 -29.38
CA GLU A 47 -14.30 -5.08 -30.07
C GLU A 47 -14.38 -6.40 -29.28
N LEU A 48 -14.43 -6.32 -27.95
CA LEU A 48 -14.56 -7.46 -27.04
C LEU A 48 -16.02 -7.84 -26.72
N ASP A 49 -17.01 -7.22 -27.39
CA ASP A 49 -18.45 -7.42 -27.17
C ASP A 49 -18.90 -7.14 -25.71
N ILE A 50 -18.21 -6.20 -25.05
CA ILE A 50 -18.50 -5.73 -23.70
C ILE A 50 -19.44 -4.52 -23.79
N SER A 51 -20.57 -4.58 -23.07
CA SER A 51 -21.53 -3.47 -23.09
C SER A 51 -20.95 -2.20 -22.42
N PRO A 52 -21.28 -1.00 -22.95
CA PRO A 52 -20.82 0.26 -22.37
C PRO A 52 -21.35 0.49 -20.93
N ASP A 53 -22.50 -0.11 -20.60
CA ASP A 53 -23.03 -0.13 -19.23
C ASP A 53 -22.15 -0.97 -18.29
N SER A 54 -21.68 -2.14 -18.75
CA SER A 54 -20.76 -2.99 -18.00
C SER A 54 -19.39 -2.33 -17.81
N LEU A 55 -18.93 -1.56 -18.80
CA LEU A 55 -17.68 -0.80 -18.72
C LEU A 55 -17.76 0.32 -17.67
N ASN A 56 -18.87 1.06 -17.63
CA ASN A 56 -19.10 2.09 -16.62
C ASN A 56 -19.14 1.51 -15.20
N LEU A 57 -19.84 0.38 -15.01
CA LEU A 57 -19.87 -0.31 -13.71
C LEU A 57 -18.47 -0.76 -13.28
N ALA A 58 -17.70 -1.34 -14.20
CA ALA A 58 -16.33 -1.74 -13.95
C ALA A 58 -15.41 -0.56 -13.60
N GLU A 59 -15.59 0.61 -14.22
CA GLU A 59 -14.82 1.81 -13.87
C GLU A 59 -15.17 2.33 -12.47
N ILE A 60 -16.45 2.36 -12.11
CA ILE A 60 -16.90 2.75 -10.77
C ILE A 60 -16.32 1.82 -9.71
N ASP A 61 -16.39 0.51 -9.96
CA ASP A 61 -15.82 -0.51 -9.07
C ASP A 61 -14.30 -0.38 -8.98
N TRP A 62 -13.62 -0.15 -10.11
CA TRP A 62 -12.18 0.06 -10.14
C TRP A 62 -11.76 1.31 -9.37
N ARG A 63 -12.45 2.44 -9.55
CA ARG A 63 -12.18 3.67 -8.78
C ARG A 63 -12.41 3.47 -7.29
N SER A 64 -13.46 2.73 -6.92
CA SER A 64 -13.74 2.36 -5.54
C SER A 64 -12.61 1.51 -4.94
N GLN A 65 -12.21 0.44 -5.62
CA GLN A 65 -11.11 -0.42 -5.20
C GLN A 65 -9.78 0.32 -5.13
N GLN A 66 -9.49 1.22 -6.07
CA GLN A 66 -8.27 2.01 -6.03
C GLN A 66 -8.22 2.94 -4.82
N SER A 67 -9.35 3.55 -4.45
CA SER A 67 -9.43 4.36 -3.26
C SER A 67 -9.10 3.55 -1.99
N GLU A 68 -9.54 2.29 -1.92
CA GLU A 68 -9.23 1.39 -0.80
C GLU A 68 -7.74 0.98 -0.80
N ILE A 69 -7.19 0.63 -1.97
CA ILE A 69 -5.77 0.26 -2.11
C ILE A 69 -4.87 1.44 -1.70
N GLN A 70 -5.17 2.65 -2.15
CA GLN A 70 -4.42 3.85 -1.78
C GLN A 70 -4.48 4.12 -0.26
N GLN A 71 -5.64 3.92 0.36
CA GLN A 71 -5.80 4.06 1.81
C GLN A 71 -5.00 3.00 2.58
N ARG A 72 -5.01 1.75 2.12
CA ARG A 72 -4.19 0.67 2.71
C ARG A 72 -2.70 0.97 2.57
N GLN A 73 -2.26 1.49 1.42
CA GLN A 73 -0.88 1.94 1.21
C GLN A 73 -0.50 3.10 2.14
N ALA A 74 -1.36 4.11 2.28
CA ALA A 74 -1.15 5.23 3.20
C ALA A 74 -1.06 4.76 4.66
N PHE A 75 -1.90 3.79 5.06
CA PHE A 75 -1.84 3.18 6.38
C PHE A 75 -0.54 2.41 6.62
N ASN A 76 -0.08 1.63 5.63
CA ASN A 76 1.19 0.92 5.69
C ASN A 76 2.36 1.91 5.81
N ALA A 77 2.38 2.98 5.02
CA ALA A 77 3.38 4.04 5.11
C ALA A 77 3.36 4.72 6.50
N TYR A 78 2.18 4.95 7.07
CA TYR A 78 2.03 5.50 8.43
C TYR A 78 2.62 4.57 9.50
N ARG A 79 2.36 3.25 9.45
CA ARG A 79 2.97 2.29 10.39
C ARG A 79 4.49 2.25 10.27
N ILE A 80 5.01 2.19 9.04
CA ILE A 80 6.45 2.18 8.78
C ILE A 80 7.11 3.46 9.29
N GLY A 81 6.50 4.63 9.08
CA GLY A 81 7.01 5.90 9.59
C GLY A 81 7.07 5.94 11.12
N LYS A 82 6.04 5.45 11.81
CA LYS A 82 6.01 5.36 13.28
C LYS A 82 7.09 4.41 13.81
N PHE A 83 7.31 3.29 13.12
CA PHE A 83 8.35 2.33 13.45
C PHE A 83 9.75 2.90 13.23
N LYS A 84 10.01 3.58 12.10
CA LYS A 84 11.28 4.28 11.83
C LYS A 84 11.62 5.31 12.90
N LYS A 85 10.62 6.06 13.39
CA LYS A 85 10.82 7.02 14.48
C LYS A 85 11.23 6.33 15.79
N ARG A 86 10.60 5.20 16.13
CA ARG A 86 10.99 4.41 17.31
C ARG A 86 12.41 3.90 17.15
N LEU A 87 12.73 3.24 16.03
CA LEU A 87 14.08 2.75 15.73
C LEU A 87 15.14 3.86 15.83
N GLY A 88 14.85 5.05 15.30
CA GLY A 88 15.74 6.20 15.41
C GLY A 88 16.05 6.59 16.85
N ASN A 89 15.02 6.69 17.70
CA ASN A 89 15.21 6.99 19.12
C ASN A 89 16.00 5.89 19.84
N TYR A 90 15.70 4.61 19.57
CA TYR A 90 16.45 3.49 20.15
C TYR A 90 17.91 3.46 19.70
N GLY A 91 18.19 3.81 18.44
CA GLY A 91 19.54 3.95 17.92
C GLY A 91 20.32 5.05 18.62
N ILE A 92 19.72 6.22 18.83
CA ILE A 92 20.36 7.33 19.56
C ILE A 92 20.70 6.93 21.00
N ILE A 93 19.75 6.30 21.71
CA ILE A 93 19.96 5.86 23.09
C ILE A 93 21.04 4.77 23.18
N ASN A 94 21.02 3.78 22.28
CA ASN A 94 22.05 2.74 22.24
C ASN A 94 23.43 3.31 21.93
N THR A 95 23.54 4.20 20.93
CA THR A 95 24.82 4.86 20.60
C THR A 95 25.33 5.70 21.78
N PHE A 96 24.44 6.41 22.48
CA PHE A 96 24.79 7.19 23.66
C PHE A 96 25.27 6.30 24.82
N LEU A 97 24.57 5.20 25.10
CA LEU A 97 24.97 4.21 26.11
C LEU A 97 26.31 3.56 25.77
N MET A 98 26.54 3.23 24.50
CA MET A 98 27.78 2.60 24.03
C MET A 98 28.98 3.55 24.17
N LEU A 99 28.80 4.84 23.89
CA LEU A 99 29.83 5.87 24.13
C LEU A 99 30.12 6.05 25.62
N LEU A 100 29.09 6.03 26.46
CA LEU A 100 29.23 6.20 27.90
C LEU A 100 29.95 5.01 28.55
N ASP A 101 29.66 3.79 28.11
CA ASP A 101 30.31 2.55 28.54
C ASP A 101 31.80 2.54 28.13
N PHE A 102 32.09 2.99 26.91
CA PHE A 102 33.46 3.10 26.39
C PHE A 102 34.32 4.11 27.17
N VAL A 103 33.76 5.27 27.51
CA VAL A 103 34.46 6.32 28.27
C VAL A 103 34.58 5.99 29.76
N GLY A 104 33.57 5.32 30.34
CA GLY A 104 33.49 5.07 31.77
C GLY A 104 34.21 3.80 32.25
N GLY A 105 34.29 2.74 31.44
CA GLY A 105 34.78 1.43 31.89
C GLY A 105 35.86 0.79 31.01
N GLY A 106 36.23 1.40 29.87
CA GLY A 106 37.21 0.83 28.94
C GLY A 106 36.78 -0.46 28.24
N GLY A 107 35.52 -0.88 28.35
CA GLY A 107 34.97 -2.10 27.74
C GLY A 107 33.45 -2.03 27.54
N LEU A 108 32.90 -3.00 26.79
CA LEU A 108 31.47 -3.06 26.40
C LEU A 108 30.61 -4.01 27.26
N THR A 109 30.92 -4.16 28.55
CA THR A 109 30.43 -5.30 29.34
C THR A 109 28.99 -5.16 29.82
N TRP A 110 28.51 -3.95 30.13
CA TRP A 110 27.13 -3.73 30.60
C TRP A 110 26.18 -3.27 29.49
N SER A 111 26.67 -2.48 28.53
CA SER A 111 25.89 -2.02 27.38
C SER A 111 25.34 -3.16 26.52
N LEU A 112 26.08 -4.27 26.38
CA LEU A 112 25.68 -5.46 25.62
C LEU A 112 24.39 -6.12 26.13
N TYR A 113 24.17 -6.16 27.44
CA TYR A 113 22.94 -6.73 28.03
C TYR A 113 21.72 -5.88 27.69
N PHE A 114 21.85 -4.54 27.78
CA PHE A 114 20.80 -3.60 27.37
C PHE A 114 20.55 -3.65 25.87
N LEU A 115 21.61 -3.83 25.07
CA LEU A 115 21.54 -3.95 23.63
C LEU A 115 20.77 -5.21 23.23
N ILE A 116 21.07 -6.37 23.83
CA ILE A 116 20.33 -7.63 23.60
C ILE A 116 18.85 -7.48 23.98
N PHE A 117 18.56 -6.87 25.12
CA PHE A 117 17.18 -6.63 25.56
C PHE A 117 16.44 -5.67 24.60
N CYS A 118 17.10 -4.60 24.14
CA CYS A 118 16.57 -3.70 23.12
C CYS A 118 16.36 -4.41 21.78
N SER A 119 17.31 -5.22 21.33
CA SER A 119 17.22 -5.97 20.07
C SER A 119 16.06 -6.95 20.09
N CYS A 120 15.77 -7.58 21.23
CA CYS A 120 14.65 -8.50 21.37
C CYS A 120 13.30 -7.75 21.32
N THR A 121 13.16 -6.64 22.06
CA THR A 121 11.93 -5.83 22.04
C THR A 121 11.68 -5.18 20.67
N LEU A 122 12.74 -4.69 20.01
CA LEU A 122 12.68 -4.19 18.64
C LEU A 122 12.34 -5.30 17.64
N GLY A 123 12.89 -6.50 17.80
CA GLY A 123 12.59 -7.66 16.95
C GLY A 123 11.10 -8.01 17.01
N LEU A 124 10.50 -8.01 18.20
CA LEU A 124 9.07 -8.23 18.38
C LEU A 124 8.21 -7.10 17.79
N ASP A 125 8.60 -5.83 18.01
CA ASP A 125 7.90 -4.68 17.41
C ASP A 125 8.00 -4.69 15.88
N THR A 126 9.14 -5.13 15.34
CA THR A 126 9.37 -5.33 13.90
C THR A 126 8.48 -6.43 13.38
N TRP A 127 8.51 -7.61 14.02
CA TRP A 127 7.70 -8.76 13.64
C TRP A 127 6.21 -8.40 13.61
N ASN A 128 5.70 -7.74 14.65
CA ASN A 128 4.30 -7.29 14.71
C ASN A 128 3.97 -6.19 13.67
N THR A 129 4.95 -5.38 13.27
CA THR A 129 4.75 -4.38 12.22
C THR A 129 4.76 -4.98 10.81
N PHE A 130 5.57 -6.02 10.59
CA PHE A 130 5.64 -6.75 9.33
C PHE A 130 4.58 -7.85 9.20
N GLN A 131 3.96 -8.28 10.31
CA GLN A 131 2.80 -9.16 10.32
C GLN A 131 1.57 -8.38 9.83
N THR A 132 1.51 -8.21 8.51
CA THR A 132 0.44 -7.55 7.73
C THR A 132 -0.82 -8.42 7.60
N LYS A 133 -0.88 -9.56 8.31
CA LYS A 133 -2.00 -10.50 8.29
C LYS A 133 -2.37 -10.87 9.72
N GLY A 134 -3.50 -10.35 10.19
CA GLY A 134 -4.07 -10.63 11.50
C GLY A 134 -5.27 -9.72 11.80
N GLU A 135 -6.17 -10.15 12.68
CA GLU A 135 -7.34 -9.35 13.10
C GLU A 135 -6.94 -7.97 13.63
N GLU A 136 -5.80 -7.86 14.31
CA GLU A 136 -5.27 -6.58 14.78
C GLU A 136 -4.95 -5.61 13.63
N TYR A 137 -4.48 -6.10 12.48
CA TYR A 137 -4.22 -5.26 11.31
C TYR A 137 -5.52 -4.65 10.78
N GLU A 138 -6.55 -5.48 10.61
CA GLU A 138 -7.83 -5.02 10.08
C GLU A 138 -8.54 -4.09 11.09
N MET A 139 -8.51 -4.39 12.39
CA MET A 139 -9.02 -3.48 13.42
C MET A 139 -8.29 -2.13 13.43
N ALA A 140 -6.97 -2.13 13.30
CA ALA A 140 -6.17 -0.91 13.27
C ALA A 140 -6.41 -0.10 11.98
N PHE A 141 -6.54 -0.79 10.83
CA PHE A 141 -6.91 -0.18 9.56
C PHE A 141 -8.31 0.44 9.63
N GLN A 142 -9.31 -0.28 10.12
CA GLN A 142 -10.69 0.21 10.27
C GLN A 142 -10.76 1.43 11.21
N LYS A 143 -10.03 1.40 12.33
CA LYS A 143 -9.96 2.54 13.26
C LYS A 143 -9.29 3.76 12.62
N TRP A 144 -8.23 3.55 11.85
CA TRP A 144 -7.56 4.61 11.10
C TRP A 144 -8.44 5.15 9.98
N TYR A 145 -9.09 4.27 9.23
CA TYR A 145 -9.99 4.57 8.11
C TYR A 145 -11.16 5.44 8.56
N ARG A 146 -11.87 5.03 9.63
CA ARG A 146 -12.94 5.83 10.24
C ARG A 146 -12.46 7.23 10.63
N LYS A 147 -11.31 7.32 11.29
CA LYS A 147 -10.76 8.62 11.72
C LYS A 147 -10.36 9.51 10.54
N HIS A 148 -9.91 8.92 9.43
CA HIS A 148 -9.48 9.65 8.24
C HIS A 148 -10.69 10.13 7.40
N GLN A 149 -11.68 9.26 7.19
CA GLN A 149 -12.93 9.60 6.50
C GLN A 149 -13.71 10.68 7.25
N ILE A 150 -13.91 10.52 8.57
CA ILE A 150 -14.64 11.50 9.39
C ILE A 150 -14.00 12.89 9.30
N LYS A 151 -12.67 12.98 9.26
CA LYS A 151 -11.99 14.27 9.11
C LYS A 151 -12.27 14.93 7.77
N GLN A 152 -12.31 14.17 6.68
CA GLN A 152 -12.60 14.72 5.35
C GLN A 152 -14.07 15.13 5.23
N THR A 153 -15.01 14.29 5.66
CA THR A 153 -16.44 14.58 5.57
C THR A 153 -16.84 15.77 6.45
N ILE A 154 -16.29 15.87 7.67
CA ILE A 154 -16.54 17.02 8.54
C ILE A 154 -16.01 18.30 7.88
N ASN A 155 -14.81 18.28 7.30
CA ASN A 155 -14.24 19.49 6.71
C ASN A 155 -15.05 19.97 5.49
N THR A 156 -15.56 19.03 4.68
CA THR A 156 -16.44 19.36 3.53
C THR A 156 -17.82 19.85 3.97
N VAL A 157 -18.42 19.26 5.01
CA VAL A 157 -19.75 19.68 5.49
C VAL A 157 -19.65 21.02 6.22
N VAL A 158 -18.66 21.18 7.10
CA VAL A 158 -18.41 22.44 7.82
C VAL A 158 -18.09 23.58 6.84
N SER A 159 -17.27 23.35 5.81
CA SER A 159 -17.01 24.38 4.81
C SER A 159 -18.24 24.74 3.97
N LYS A 160 -19.13 23.79 3.65
CA LYS A 160 -20.42 24.09 2.99
C LYS A 160 -21.37 24.87 3.90
N TRP A 161 -21.46 24.50 5.18
CA TRP A 161 -22.27 25.21 6.17
C TRP A 161 -21.75 26.63 6.41
N PHE A 162 -20.44 26.83 6.56
CA PHE A 162 -19.84 28.16 6.65
C PHE A 162 -20.14 29.00 5.41
N LYS A 163 -20.01 28.44 4.21
CA LYS A 163 -20.37 29.15 2.97
C LYS A 163 -21.86 29.49 2.89
N ALA A 164 -22.74 28.63 3.39
CA ALA A 164 -24.18 28.87 3.41
C ALA A 164 -24.62 29.91 4.44
N LEU A 165 -23.85 30.08 5.52
CA LEU A 165 -24.04 31.10 6.57
C LEU A 165 -23.39 32.45 6.24
N GLN A 166 -22.58 32.52 5.19
CA GLN A 166 -21.89 33.73 4.75
C GLN A 166 -22.62 34.45 3.59
N ILE A 167 -23.88 34.07 3.34
CA ILE A 167 -24.86 34.71 2.45
C ILE A 167 -25.99 35.24 3.33
#